data_AF-A0A3B0XSC3-F1
#
_entry.id   AF-A0A3B0XSC3-F1
#
_cell.length_a   1.000
_cell.length_b   1.000
_cell.length_c   1.000
_cell.angle_alpha   90.00
_cell.angle_beta   90.00
_cell.angle_gamma   90.00
#
_symmetry.space_group_name_H-M   'P 1'
#
loop_
_entity.id
_entity.type
_entity.pdbx_description
1 polymer ?
#
loop_
_entity_poly.entity_id
_entity_poly.type
_entity_poly.pdbx_seq_one_letter_code
_entity_poly.pdbx_strand_id
1 'polypeptide(L)'
;MNKQQLAAKIWESANQMRSKIEANEYKDYILGFIFYKYLSDQEIQYAKKQGMLDAEIALLSEDDTETADYIRKDLGYFIAYDNLFSTWLAKGSDFDVSNVRDALSAFERLIHTNHKKLFDGIFNTTNNPTPGPIEKAQ
;
A
#
# COMPACT_ATOMS: atom_id res chain seq x y z
N MET A 1 -4.25 34.56 -25.42
CA MET A 1 -4.65 33.21 -24.93
C MET A 1 -6.04 33.32 -24.34
N ASN A 2 -7.01 32.62 -24.93
CA ASN A 2 -8.39 32.57 -24.44
C ASN A 2 -8.55 31.45 -23.39
N LYS A 3 -9.43 31.61 -22.39
CA LYS A 3 -9.73 30.60 -21.35
C LYS A 3 -10.01 29.20 -21.92
N GLN A 4 -10.63 29.13 -23.11
CA GLN A 4 -10.88 27.86 -23.82
C GLN A 4 -9.61 27.15 -24.28
N GLN A 5 -8.58 27.87 -24.71
CA GLN A 5 -7.30 27.28 -25.14
C GLN A 5 -6.48 26.79 -23.95
N LEU A 6 -6.57 27.48 -22.80
CA LEU A 6 -5.96 27.03 -21.56
C LEU A 6 -6.65 25.76 -21.03
N ALA A 7 -7.98 25.74 -21.03
CA ALA A 7 -8.75 24.55 -20.67
C ALA A 7 -8.45 23.37 -21.60
N ALA A 8 -8.33 23.61 -22.90
CA ALA A 8 -7.94 22.58 -23.87
C ALA A 8 -6.54 22.00 -23.58
N LYS A 9 -5.55 22.86 -23.26
CA LYS A 9 -4.21 22.40 -22.90
C LYS A 9 -4.16 21.61 -21.58
N ILE A 10 -4.94 22.03 -20.57
CA ILE A 10 -5.06 21.31 -19.30
C ILE A 10 -5.72 19.94 -19.54
N TRP A 11 -6.78 19.91 -20.35
CA TRP A 11 -7.48 18.70 -20.71
C TRP A 11 -6.59 17.74 -21.52
N GLU A 12 -5.82 18.27 -22.48
CA GLU A 12 -4.90 17.50 -23.32
C GLU A 12 -3.72 16.94 -22.49
N SER A 13 -3.18 17.72 -21.56
CA SER A 13 -2.13 17.28 -20.62
C SER A 13 -2.65 16.18 -19.68
N ALA A 14 -3.87 16.33 -19.17
CA ALA A 14 -4.54 15.31 -18.37
C ALA A 14 -4.87 14.04 -19.19
N ASN A 15 -5.22 14.20 -20.48
CA ASN A 15 -5.53 13.09 -21.37
C ASN A 15 -4.26 12.31 -21.80
N GLN A 16 -3.11 12.97 -21.88
CA GLN A 16 -1.82 12.29 -22.08
C GLN A 16 -1.37 11.47 -20.85
N MET A 17 -1.73 11.93 -19.64
CA MET A 17 -1.54 11.15 -18.41
C MET A 17 -2.53 9.97 -18.29
N ARG A 18 -3.63 9.98 -19.07
CA ARG A 18 -4.70 8.97 -19.05
C ARG A 18 -4.33 7.63 -19.69
N SER A 19 -3.14 7.48 -20.26
CA SER A 19 -2.79 6.27 -21.01
C SER A 19 -2.67 4.98 -20.19
N LYS A 20 -2.91 4.96 -18.86
CA LYS A 20 -2.86 3.72 -18.07
C LYS A 20 -3.79 3.59 -16.86
N ILE A 21 -4.73 4.51 -16.59
CA ILE A 21 -5.63 4.33 -15.44
C ILE A 21 -7.09 4.72 -15.75
N GLU A 22 -7.99 3.74 -15.70
CA GLU A 22 -9.44 3.91 -15.83
C GLU A 22 -10.06 4.42 -14.51
N ALA A 23 -11.13 5.22 -14.58
CA ALA A 23 -11.75 5.85 -13.40
C ALA A 23 -12.26 4.85 -12.34
N ASN A 24 -12.50 3.60 -12.72
CA ASN A 24 -12.85 2.51 -11.80
C ASN A 24 -11.67 2.04 -10.94
N GLU A 25 -10.43 2.19 -11.41
CA GLU A 25 -9.23 1.71 -10.70
C GLU A 25 -8.90 2.61 -9.50
N TYR A 26 -9.26 3.90 -9.55
CA TYR A 26 -9.09 4.83 -8.42
C TYR A 26 -9.79 4.31 -7.14
N LYS A 27 -10.98 3.72 -7.29
CA LYS A 27 -11.72 3.15 -6.16
C LYS A 27 -10.94 1.99 -5.52
N ASP A 28 -10.37 1.11 -6.34
CA ASP A 28 -9.62 -0.05 -5.86
C ASP A 28 -8.29 0.36 -5.22
N TYR A 29 -7.62 1.39 -5.75
CA TYR A 29 -6.43 1.98 -5.11
C TYR A 29 -6.76 2.58 -3.74
N ILE A 30 -7.80 3.41 -3.64
CA ILE A 30 -8.21 4.01 -2.36
C ILE A 30 -8.62 2.95 -1.34
N LEU A 31 -9.34 1.91 -1.77
CA LEU A 31 -9.71 0.80 -0.89
C LEU A 31 -8.47 0.05 -0.39
N GLY A 32 -7.50 -0.20 -1.26
CA GLY A 32 -6.20 -0.78 -0.90
C GLY A 32 -5.46 0.05 0.15
N PHE A 33 -5.40 1.38 -0.02
CA PHE A 33 -4.77 2.27 0.97
C PHE A 33 -5.51 2.31 2.31
N ILE A 34 -6.85 2.36 2.31
CA ILE A 34 -7.65 2.33 3.53
C ILE A 34 -7.41 1.00 4.28
N PHE A 35 -7.38 -0.10 3.54
CA PHE A 35 -7.13 -1.41 4.11
C PHE A 35 -5.69 -1.53 4.65
N TYR A 36 -4.69 -1.07 3.91
CA TYR A 36 -3.30 -1.06 4.37
C TYR A 36 -3.11 -0.22 5.65
N LYS A 37 -3.76 0.95 5.71
CA LYS A 37 -3.83 1.77 6.93
C LYS A 37 -4.45 0.98 8.09
N TYR A 38 -5.57 0.29 7.85
CA TYR A 38 -6.21 -0.54 8.87
C TYR A 38 -5.26 -1.62 9.40
N LEU A 39 -4.53 -2.33 8.53
CA LEU A 39 -3.55 -3.33 8.94
C LEU A 39 -2.41 -2.72 9.76
N SER A 40 -1.85 -1.59 9.32
CA SER A 40 -0.83 -0.84 10.08
C SER A 40 -1.33 -0.47 11.48
N ASP A 41 -2.55 0.06 11.58
CA ASP A 41 -3.14 0.44 12.86
C ASP A 41 -3.39 -0.77 13.77
N GLN A 42 -3.82 -1.91 13.20
CA GLN A 42 -4.01 -3.15 13.97
C GLN A 42 -2.69 -3.67 14.53
N GLU A 43 -1.61 -3.63 13.75
CA GLU A 43 -0.29 -4.06 14.21
C GLU A 43 0.24 -3.19 15.35
N ILE A 44 0.15 -1.87 15.21
CA ILE A 44 0.53 -0.92 16.28
C ILE A 44 -0.31 -1.18 17.55
N GLN A 45 -1.63 -1.37 17.40
CA GLN A 45 -2.50 -1.67 18.53
C GLN A 45 -2.16 -3.00 19.19
N TYR A 46 -1.83 -4.02 18.41
CA TYR A 46 -1.41 -5.32 18.91
C TYR A 46 -0.08 -5.20 19.67
N ALA A 47 0.94 -4.58 19.07
CA ALA A 47 2.23 -4.34 19.71
C ALA A 47 2.08 -3.63 21.07
N LYS A 48 1.26 -2.58 21.13
CA LYS A 48 0.94 -1.88 22.39
C LYS A 48 0.23 -2.77 23.41
N LYS A 49 -0.69 -3.64 22.97
CA LYS A 49 -1.35 -4.62 23.86
C LYS A 49 -0.38 -5.65 24.43
N GLN A 50 0.69 -5.98 23.69
CA GLN A 50 1.77 -6.83 24.18
C GLN A 50 2.76 -6.09 25.07
N GLY A 51 2.54 -4.79 25.33
CA GLY A 51 3.33 -3.98 26.25
C GLY A 51 4.44 -3.18 25.61
N MET A 52 4.57 -3.20 24.27
CA MET A 52 5.58 -2.40 23.58
C MET A 52 5.29 -0.90 23.71
N LEU A 53 6.34 -0.14 24.03
CA LEU A 53 6.35 1.32 24.03
C LEU A 53 6.50 1.85 22.61
N ASP A 54 6.13 3.12 22.39
CA ASP A 54 6.27 3.77 21.08
C ASP A 54 7.72 3.75 20.57
N ALA A 55 8.71 3.83 21.46
CA ALA A 55 10.13 3.74 21.12
C ALA A 55 10.55 2.34 20.64
N GLU A 56 9.91 1.28 21.15
CA GLU A 56 10.17 -0.09 20.72
C GLU A 56 9.47 -0.39 19.38
N ILE A 57 8.26 0.15 19.20
CA ILE A 57 7.55 0.08 17.91
C ILE A 57 8.35 0.77 16.80
N ALA A 58 9.03 1.88 17.13
CA ALA A 58 9.94 2.58 16.20
C ALA A 58 11.16 1.78 15.76
N LEU A 59 11.41 0.63 16.40
CA LEU A 59 12.52 -0.28 16.07
C LEU A 59 12.04 -1.56 15.36
N LEU A 60 10.74 -1.72 15.09
CA LEU A 60 10.23 -2.88 14.37
C LEU A 60 10.85 -2.96 12.97
N SER A 61 11.61 -4.03 12.73
CA SER A 61 12.29 -4.31 11.48
C SER A 61 12.08 -5.76 11.08
N GLU A 62 12.11 -6.05 9.78
CA GLU A 62 12.09 -7.43 9.28
C GLU A 62 13.36 -8.22 9.61
N ASP A 63 14.45 -7.52 9.95
CA ASP A 63 15.70 -8.12 10.40
C ASP A 63 15.61 -8.71 11.82
N ASP A 64 14.70 -8.18 12.65
CA ASP A 64 14.36 -8.80 13.93
C ASP A 64 13.34 -9.91 13.70
N THR A 65 13.86 -11.06 13.26
CA THR A 65 13.03 -12.21 12.90
C THR A 65 12.23 -12.77 14.07
N GLU A 66 12.69 -12.60 15.31
CA GLU A 66 11.98 -13.11 16.49
C GLU A 66 10.70 -12.31 16.73
N THR A 67 10.83 -10.98 16.76
CA THR A 67 9.69 -10.08 16.96
C THR A 67 8.74 -10.11 15.76
N ALA A 68 9.29 -10.09 14.54
CA ALA A 68 8.50 -10.20 13.31
C ALA A 68 7.69 -11.52 13.28
N ASP A 69 8.31 -12.65 13.65
CA ASP A 69 7.65 -13.95 13.74
C ASP A 69 6.54 -13.99 14.79
N TYR A 70 6.82 -13.41 15.96
CA TYR A 70 5.84 -13.33 17.04
C TYR A 70 4.58 -12.57 16.61
N ILE A 71 4.74 -11.38 16.02
CA ILE A 71 3.62 -10.56 15.55
C ILE A 71 2.85 -11.26 14.42
N ARG A 72 3.54 -11.74 13.38
CA ARG A 72 2.88 -12.35 12.22
C ARG A 72 2.20 -13.68 12.53
N LYS A 73 2.62 -14.39 13.57
CA LYS A 73 1.94 -15.61 14.03
C LYS A 73 0.51 -15.32 14.50
N ASP A 74 0.31 -14.19 15.18
CA ASP A 74 -0.97 -13.79 15.76
C ASP A 74 -1.82 -12.96 14.79
N LEU A 75 -1.21 -12.02 14.06
CA LEU A 75 -1.94 -11.14 13.12
C LEU A 75 -2.03 -11.71 11.70
N GLY A 76 -1.15 -12.66 11.36
CA GLY A 76 -1.04 -13.23 10.02
C GLY A 76 -0.13 -12.49 9.05
N TYR A 77 0.41 -11.33 9.45
CA TYR A 77 1.34 -10.50 8.69
C TYR A 77 2.22 -9.69 9.64
N PHE A 78 3.27 -9.09 9.10
CA PHE A 78 4.11 -8.12 9.81
C PHE A 78 4.42 -6.95 8.87
N ILE A 79 4.43 -5.72 9.42
CA ILE A 79 4.75 -4.48 8.72
C ILE A 79 5.86 -3.76 9.49
N ALA A 80 7.07 -3.81 8.95
CA ALA A 80 8.20 -3.06 9.50
C ALA A 80 7.87 -1.56 9.69
N TYR A 81 8.50 -0.92 10.67
CA TYR A 81 8.19 0.46 11.06
C TYR A 81 8.25 1.45 9.90
N ASP A 82 9.26 1.32 9.03
CA ASP A 82 9.43 2.17 7.85
C ASP A 82 8.30 2.04 6.81
N ASN A 83 7.58 0.93 6.86
CA ASN A 83 6.47 0.60 5.98
C ASN A 83 5.09 0.87 6.62
N LEU A 84 5.02 1.26 7.91
CA LEU A 84 3.75 1.62 8.54
C LEU A 84 3.15 2.87 7.89
N PHE A 85 1.82 2.90 7.79
CA PHE A 85 1.11 4.04 7.23
C PHE A 85 1.42 5.36 7.96
N SER A 86 1.61 5.33 9.29
CA SER A 86 2.03 6.51 10.07
C SER A 86 3.39 7.05 9.65
N THR A 87 4.31 6.17 9.27
CA THR A 87 5.66 6.53 8.85
C THR A 87 5.65 7.16 7.47
N TRP A 88 4.77 6.71 6.57
CA TRP A 88 4.52 7.39 5.30
C TRP A 88 3.99 8.81 5.50
N LEU A 89 3.04 9.01 6.42
CA LEU A 89 2.53 10.34 6.76
C LEU A 89 3.66 11.25 7.30
N ALA A 90 4.56 10.70 8.12
CA ALA A 90 5.69 11.43 8.67
C ALA A 90 6.74 11.83 7.61
N LYS A 91 6.89 11.05 6.52
CA LYS A 91 7.77 11.38 5.38
C LYS A 91 7.29 12.61 4.60
N GLY A 92 6.00 12.92 4.60
CA GLY A 92 5.47 14.14 3.97
C GLY A 92 5.84 14.25 2.49
N SER A 93 6.65 15.25 2.13
CA SER A 93 7.12 15.46 0.75
C SER A 93 8.09 14.41 0.24
N ASP A 94 8.74 13.67 1.13
CA ASP A 94 9.73 12.64 0.79
C ASP A 94 9.07 11.28 0.53
N PHE A 95 7.73 11.19 0.68
CA PHE A 95 6.97 10.00 0.36
C PHE A 95 6.74 9.88 -1.14
N ASP A 96 7.00 8.70 -1.70
CA ASP A 96 6.76 8.41 -3.10
C ASP A 96 6.23 6.98 -3.34
N VAL A 97 5.93 6.68 -4.60
CA VAL A 97 5.36 5.40 -5.04
C VAL A 97 6.28 4.20 -4.78
N SER A 98 7.60 4.40 -4.74
CA SER A 98 8.54 3.33 -4.39
C SER A 98 8.32 2.85 -2.96
N ASN A 99 8.02 3.74 -2.01
CA ASN A 99 7.72 3.34 -0.63
C ASN A 99 6.51 2.39 -0.56
N VAL A 100 5.47 2.67 -1.35
CA VAL A 100 4.29 1.79 -1.43
C VAL A 100 4.66 0.44 -2.03
N ARG A 101 5.43 0.42 -3.13
CA ARG A 101 5.84 -0.83 -3.79
C ARG A 101 6.71 -1.69 -2.89
N ASP A 102 7.66 -1.08 -2.20
CA ASP A 102 8.57 -1.77 -1.28
C ASP A 102 7.78 -2.37 -0.12
N ALA A 103 6.85 -1.60 0.45
CA ALA A 103 6.01 -2.05 1.53
C ALA A 103 5.02 -3.16 1.14
N LEU A 104 4.41 -3.09 -0.04
CA LEU A 104 3.54 -4.16 -0.54
C LEU A 104 4.34 -5.43 -0.86
N SER A 105 5.56 -5.28 -1.40
CA SER A 105 6.47 -6.41 -1.62
C SER A 105 6.90 -7.07 -0.31
N ALA A 106 7.23 -6.27 0.70
CA ALA A 106 7.56 -6.74 2.04
C ALA A 106 6.35 -7.45 2.67
N PHE A 107 5.16 -6.85 2.60
CA PHE A 107 3.93 -7.45 3.11
C PHE A 107 3.70 -8.86 2.56
N GLU A 108 3.73 -9.04 1.22
CA GLU A 108 3.52 -10.35 0.59
C GLU A 108 4.53 -11.43 1.04
N ARG A 109 5.78 -11.03 1.34
CA ARG A 109 6.82 -11.93 1.85
C ARG A 109 6.67 -12.22 3.35
N LEU A 110 6.10 -11.28 4.11
CA LEU A 110 5.97 -11.34 5.56
C LEU A 110 4.61 -11.88 6.04
N ILE A 111 3.73 -12.29 5.12
CA ILE A 111 2.53 -13.07 5.45
C ILE A 111 2.92 -14.39 6.13
N HIS A 112 2.31 -14.67 7.27
CA HIS A 112 2.49 -15.94 7.97
C HIS A 112 1.80 -17.08 7.21
N THR A 113 2.41 -18.26 7.19
CA THR A 113 1.95 -19.43 6.41
C THR A 113 0.50 -19.83 6.69
N ASN A 114 0.06 -19.74 7.95
CA ASN A 114 -1.32 -20.06 8.35
C ASN A 114 -2.37 -19.07 7.80
N HIS A 115 -1.95 -17.87 7.40
CA HIS A 115 -2.83 -16.80 6.92
C HIS A 115 -2.65 -16.50 5.43
N LYS A 116 -1.79 -17.26 4.73
CA LYS A 116 -1.58 -17.17 3.27
C LYS A 116 -2.90 -17.15 2.50
N LYS A 117 -3.84 -18.06 2.79
CA LYS A 117 -5.13 -18.10 2.07
C LYS A 117 -5.97 -16.82 2.18
N LEU A 118 -5.77 -16.03 3.24
CA LEU A 118 -6.52 -14.80 3.50
C LEU A 118 -5.84 -13.58 2.84
N PHE A 119 -4.52 -13.51 2.92
CA PHE A 119 -3.77 -12.30 2.56
C PHE A 119 -2.97 -12.40 1.25
N ASP A 120 -2.70 -13.60 0.74
CA ASP A 120 -1.89 -13.78 -0.48
C ASP A 120 -2.54 -13.09 -1.67
N GLY A 121 -1.81 -12.13 -2.26
CA GLY A 121 -2.28 -11.36 -3.40
C GLY A 121 -3.41 -10.37 -3.12
N ILE A 122 -3.68 -10.04 -1.84
CA ILE A 122 -4.76 -9.12 -1.46
C ILE A 122 -4.57 -7.71 -2.04
N PHE A 123 -3.34 -7.34 -2.39
CA PHE A 123 -2.98 -6.07 -3.02
C PHE A 123 -2.59 -6.20 -4.50
N ASN A 124 -2.85 -7.34 -5.16
CA ASN A 124 -2.47 -7.54 -6.56
C ASN A 124 -3.15 -6.56 -7.52
N THR A 125 -4.37 -6.13 -7.22
CA THR A 125 -5.07 -5.08 -7.98
C THR A 125 -4.44 -3.69 -7.82
N THR A 126 -3.77 -3.45 -6.69
CA THR A 126 -2.98 -2.23 -6.43
C THR A 126 -1.62 -2.29 -7.11
N ASN A 127 -1.05 -3.49 -7.32
CA ASN A 127 0.27 -3.71 -7.92
C ASN A 127 0.27 -3.79 -9.46
N ASN A 128 -0.85 -4.22 -10.06
CA ASN A 128 -0.99 -4.34 -11.51
C ASN A 128 -2.27 -3.63 -11.98
N PRO A 129 -2.17 -2.45 -12.64
CA PRO A 129 -3.29 -1.96 -13.43
C PRO A 129 -3.55 -3.01 -14.52
N THR A 130 -4.69 -3.68 -14.45
CA THR A 130 -5.11 -4.60 -15.51
C THR A 130 -5.14 -3.83 -16.82
N PRO A 131 -4.52 -4.31 -17.91
CA PRO A 131 -4.81 -3.75 -19.21
C PRO A 131 -6.31 -3.94 -19.45
N GLY A 132 -7.01 -2.83 -19.72
CA GLY A 132 -8.44 -2.83 -20.02
C GLY A 132 -8.76 -3.89 -21.10
N PRO A 133 -10.01 -4.38 -21.15
CA PRO A 133 -10.38 -5.46 -22.05
C PRO A 133 -9.92 -5.13 -23.47
N ILE A 134 -9.03 -5.97 -24.00
CA ILE A 134 -8.65 -5.94 -25.42
C ILE A 134 -9.98 -6.10 -26.16
N GLU A 135 -10.43 -5.01 -26.77
CA GLU A 135 -11.55 -5.01 -27.70
C GLU A 135 -11.18 -6.03 -28.79
N LYS A 136 -11.78 -7.22 -28.69
CA LYS A 136 -11.63 -8.23 -29.72
C LYS A 136 -12.26 -7.63 -30.97
N ALA A 137 -11.42 -7.23 -31.91
CA ALA A 137 -11.81 -6.94 -33.26
C ALA A 137 -12.63 -8.12 -33.80
N GLN A 138 -13.93 -7.90 -33.98
CA GLN A 138 -14.80 -8.53 -34.97
C GLN A 138 -15.82 -7.51 -35.45
#